data_AF-A0A365PDX4-F1
#
_entry.id   AF-A0A365PDX4-F1
#
_cell.length_a   1.000
_cell.length_b   1.000
_cell.length_c   1.000
_cell.angle_alpha   90.00
_cell.angle_beta   90.00
_cell.angle_gamma   90.00
#
_symmetry.space_group_name_H-M   'P 1'
#
loop_
_entity.id
_entity.type
_entity.pdbx_description
1 polymer ?
#
loop_
_entity_poly.entity_id
_entity_poly.type
_entity_poly.pdbx_seq_one_letter_code
_entity_poly.pdbx_strand_id
1 'polypeptide(L)'
;MSAARDGRRETDLREWRTGEGKVLGARIPPPRDGHLSAAVPPGLGPDTPARVPEVSDRFWTLPNAISLGRIALIPVLVLSILAWDDPPLALWLLGVLVVSDWLDGKIARLWNMRSTWGERLDPIADRILVAAVPVSFAVAGYIPVWIVVVLIARDLLLTATLPVYRRRGLDPEVTYLGKAATFALFWSLPLLLTGHAGVPGGQAFELVGEACLYWGVGLYAWSGGIYVWQASRIARAVRPRGVRSADVGAPDGV
;
A
#
# COMPACT_ATOMS: atom_id res chain seq x y z
N MET A 1 56.80 -29.33 -6.94
CA MET A 1 56.77 -27.95 -7.46
C MET A 1 55.46 -27.77 -8.21
N SER A 2 54.38 -27.35 -7.52
CA SER A 2 53.98 -25.94 -7.31
C SER A 2 53.03 -25.49 -8.44
N ALA A 3 51.70 -25.60 -8.27
CA ALA A 3 50.76 -24.55 -7.83
C ALA A 3 50.57 -23.45 -8.91
N ALA A 4 49.39 -22.96 -9.31
CA ALA A 4 48.09 -22.86 -8.65
C ALA A 4 46.94 -22.53 -9.64
N ARG A 5 45.72 -22.93 -9.23
CA ARG A 5 44.37 -22.28 -9.35
C ARG A 5 44.23 -21.06 -10.27
N ASP A 6 43.31 -21.06 -11.23
CA ASP A 6 41.88 -20.67 -11.09
C ASP A 6 41.66 -19.32 -10.37
N GLY A 7 41.02 -18.37 -11.05
CA GLY A 7 40.56 -17.11 -10.44
C GLY A 7 40.44 -15.92 -11.41
N ARG A 8 39.19 -15.46 -11.57
CA ARG A 8 38.73 -14.13 -12.03
C ARG A 8 38.64 -13.86 -13.54
N ARG A 9 37.48 -14.23 -14.11
CA ARG A 9 36.81 -13.49 -15.20
C ARG A 9 35.47 -12.93 -14.70
N GLU A 10 35.50 -12.03 -13.75
CA GLU A 10 34.28 -11.39 -13.24
C GLU A 10 34.70 -10.13 -12.47
N THR A 11 34.66 -8.96 -13.13
CA THR A 11 34.50 -7.61 -12.54
C THR A 11 34.93 -6.55 -13.55
N ASP A 12 34.03 -6.17 -14.47
CA ASP A 12 34.00 -4.78 -14.96
C ASP A 12 32.69 -4.44 -15.71
N LEU A 13 31.55 -4.88 -15.15
CA LEU A 13 30.23 -4.46 -15.62
C LEU A 13 29.78 -3.26 -14.78
N ARG A 14 30.13 -2.04 -15.19
CA ARG A 14 29.57 -0.83 -14.59
C ARG A 14 28.10 -0.71 -14.97
N GLU A 15 27.22 -0.57 -13.96
CA GLU A 15 25.79 -0.33 -14.17
C GLU A 15 25.55 1.06 -14.77
N TRP A 16 24.97 1.09 -15.97
CA TRP A 16 24.54 2.33 -16.60
C TRP A 16 23.15 2.72 -16.09
N ARG A 17 23.00 3.95 -15.60
CA ARG A 17 21.71 4.51 -15.15
C ARG A 17 21.28 5.62 -16.08
N THR A 18 20.01 5.64 -16.46
CA THR A 18 19.44 6.79 -17.17
C THR A 18 19.31 7.99 -16.24
N GLY A 19 19.15 9.20 -16.79
CA GLY A 19 18.86 10.42 -16.01
C GLY A 19 17.58 10.33 -15.16
N GLU A 20 16.77 9.29 -15.33
CA GLU A 20 15.57 8.96 -14.55
C GLU A 20 15.83 7.91 -13.44
N GLY A 21 17.08 7.52 -13.20
CA GLY A 21 17.44 6.58 -12.14
C GLY A 21 17.10 5.11 -12.41
N LYS A 22 16.65 4.78 -13.63
CA LYS A 22 16.39 3.40 -14.04
C LYS A 22 17.73 2.71 -14.34
N VAL A 23 18.04 1.64 -13.62
CA VAL A 23 19.18 0.75 -13.96
C VAL A 23 18.82 0.06 -15.27
N LEU A 24 19.48 0.45 -16.36
CA LEU A 24 19.40 -0.31 -17.59
C LEU A 24 20.22 -1.58 -17.34
N GLY A 25 19.54 -2.70 -17.10
CA GLY A 25 20.17 -4.03 -17.03
C GLY A 25 20.78 -4.51 -18.36
N ALA A 26 21.19 -3.58 -19.21
CA ALA A 26 21.87 -3.87 -20.45
C ALA A 26 23.36 -4.04 -20.15
N ARG A 27 23.87 -5.24 -20.42
CA ARG A 27 25.30 -5.54 -20.55
C ARG A 27 25.86 -4.72 -21.71
N ILE A 28 26.15 -3.45 -21.50
CA ILE A 28 26.87 -2.63 -22.47
C ILE A 28 28.36 -2.86 -22.19
N PRO A 29 29.11 -3.56 -23.06
CA PRO A 29 30.54 -3.77 -22.85
C PRO A 29 31.26 -2.42 -22.86
N PRO A 30 32.35 -2.26 -22.07
CA PRO A 30 33.13 -1.04 -22.09
C PRO A 30 33.63 -0.77 -23.52
N PRO A 31 33.67 0.51 -23.95
CA PRO A 31 34.12 0.86 -25.28
C PRO A 31 35.58 0.41 -25.45
N ARG A 32 35.83 -0.47 -26.41
CA ARG A 32 37.17 -0.68 -26.95
C ARG A 32 37.45 0.44 -27.93
N ASP A 33 38.57 1.11 -27.69
CA ASP A 33 39.29 1.94 -28.64
C ASP A 33 38.61 3.27 -29.02
N GLY A 34 38.97 4.34 -28.29
CA GLY A 34 39.22 5.70 -28.78
C GLY A 34 38.13 6.51 -29.51
N HIS A 35 37.00 5.93 -29.92
CA HIS A 35 35.99 6.58 -30.74
C HIS A 35 34.70 6.78 -29.94
N LEU A 36 34.70 7.78 -29.07
CA LEU A 36 33.49 8.32 -28.45
C LEU A 36 32.77 9.23 -29.46
N SER A 37 31.54 8.89 -29.86
CA SER A 37 30.52 9.95 -30.11
C SER A 37 29.11 9.49 -30.51
N ALA A 38 28.84 8.25 -30.94
CA ALA A 38 27.53 8.00 -31.60
C ALA A 38 26.44 7.34 -30.74
N ALA A 39 26.75 6.70 -29.60
CA ALA A 39 25.80 5.80 -28.93
C ALA A 39 25.28 6.27 -27.56
N VAL A 40 25.78 7.38 -27.01
CA VAL A 40 25.35 7.88 -25.70
C VAL A 40 24.44 9.09 -25.88
N PRO A 41 23.16 9.03 -25.47
CA PRO A 41 22.28 10.19 -25.55
C PRO A 41 22.82 11.33 -24.68
N PRO A 42 22.70 12.60 -25.13
CA PRO A 42 23.23 13.75 -24.41
C PRO A 42 22.63 13.84 -22.99
N GLY A 43 23.50 13.92 -21.97
CA GLY A 43 23.12 14.02 -20.55
C GLY A 43 23.43 12.79 -19.67
N LEU A 44 23.92 11.70 -20.27
CA LEU A 44 24.29 10.45 -19.58
C LEU A 44 25.81 10.42 -19.34
N GLY A 45 26.29 11.23 -18.40
CA GLY A 45 27.66 11.17 -17.89
C GLY A 45 27.75 10.24 -16.67
N PRO A 46 28.91 9.63 -16.38
CA PRO A 46 29.13 8.87 -15.15
C PRO A 46 28.88 9.69 -13.88
N ASP A 47 28.90 11.02 -14.00
CA ASP A 47 28.76 11.99 -12.91
C ASP A 47 27.47 12.81 -12.98
N THR A 48 26.47 12.45 -13.80
CA THR A 48 25.16 13.13 -13.74
C THR A 48 24.46 12.70 -12.45
N PRO A 49 24.32 13.57 -11.43
CA PRO A 49 23.61 13.18 -10.22
C PRO A 49 22.17 12.86 -10.62
N ALA A 50 21.70 11.66 -10.24
CA ALA A 50 20.28 11.36 -10.28
C ALA A 50 19.56 12.50 -9.54
N ARG A 51 18.53 13.12 -10.15
CA ARG A 51 17.64 14.00 -9.41
C ARG A 51 16.94 13.14 -8.36
N VAL A 52 17.55 13.02 -7.19
CA VAL A 52 16.88 12.48 -6.01
C VAL A 52 15.71 13.43 -5.77
N PRO A 53 14.45 12.97 -5.78
CA PRO A 53 13.34 13.83 -5.48
C PRO A 53 13.63 14.52 -4.13
N GLU A 54 13.65 15.85 -4.13
CA GLU A 54 13.89 16.64 -2.92
C GLU A 54 12.76 16.32 -1.93
N VAL A 55 13.05 15.47 -0.95
CA VAL A 55 12.16 15.25 0.19
C VAL A 55 12.21 16.52 1.01
N SER A 56 11.17 17.34 0.88
CA SER A 56 11.07 18.61 1.61
C SER A 56 10.52 18.34 3.01
N ASP A 57 11.24 18.77 4.04
CA ASP A 57 10.76 18.79 5.44
C ASP A 57 9.69 19.87 5.69
N ARG A 58 9.23 20.59 4.64
CA ARG A 58 8.14 21.55 4.77
C ARG A 58 6.86 20.82 5.14
N PHE A 59 6.37 21.12 6.33
CA PHE A 59 5.08 20.68 6.83
C PHE A 59 3.91 21.18 5.95
N TRP A 60 4.00 22.41 5.43
CA TRP A 60 2.95 22.99 4.58
C TRP A 60 3.20 22.69 3.10
N THR A 61 2.73 21.53 2.65
CA THR A 61 2.58 21.19 1.23
C THR A 61 1.11 21.00 0.91
N LEU A 62 0.72 21.22 -0.35
CA LEU A 62 -0.67 21.03 -0.80
C LEU A 62 -1.20 19.61 -0.47
N PRO A 63 -0.43 18.52 -0.66
CA PRO A 63 -0.84 17.19 -0.21
C PRO A 63 -1.15 17.12 1.29
N ASN A 64 -0.29 17.69 2.15
CA ASN A 64 -0.51 17.63 3.60
C ASN A 64 -1.78 18.40 4.03
N ALA A 65 -2.10 19.52 3.36
CA ALA A 65 -3.34 20.24 3.63
C ALA A 65 -4.59 19.41 3.26
N ILE A 66 -4.52 18.62 2.17
CA ILE A 66 -5.59 17.70 1.76
C ILE A 66 -5.72 16.55 2.78
N SER A 67 -4.62 15.95 3.22
CA SER A 67 -4.61 14.89 4.24
C SER A 67 -5.16 15.38 5.59
N LEU A 68 -4.78 16.58 6.03
CA LEU A 68 -5.34 17.21 7.23
C LEU A 68 -6.83 17.52 7.08
N GLY A 69 -7.24 18.02 5.91
CA GLY A 69 -8.64 18.20 5.56
C GLY A 69 -9.41 16.89 5.67
N ARG A 70 -8.88 15.78 5.15
CA ARG A 70 -9.47 14.45 5.26
C ARG A 70 -9.72 14.05 6.70
N ILE A 71 -8.71 14.19 7.56
CA ILE A 71 -8.84 13.86 9.00
C ILE A 71 -9.93 14.71 9.65
N ALA A 72 -10.04 15.99 9.30
CA ALA A 72 -11.09 16.86 9.81
C ALA A 72 -12.49 16.53 9.25
N LEU A 73 -12.60 16.04 8.01
CA LEU A 73 -13.87 15.65 7.39
C LEU A 73 -14.42 14.33 7.95
N ILE A 74 -13.57 13.41 8.43
CA ILE A 74 -14.04 12.10 8.94
C ILE A 74 -15.05 12.26 10.09
N PRO A 75 -14.81 13.05 11.16
CA PRO A 75 -15.82 13.29 12.19
C PRO A 75 -17.12 13.88 11.64
N VAL A 76 -17.05 14.77 10.65
CA VAL A 76 -18.23 15.36 10.02
C VAL A 76 -19.03 14.30 9.27
N LEU A 77 -18.36 13.39 8.56
CA LEU A 77 -19.00 12.24 7.92
C LEU A 77 -19.69 11.35 8.96
N VAL A 78 -19.02 11.02 10.07
CA VAL A 78 -19.61 10.22 11.15
C VAL A 78 -20.84 10.91 11.74
N LEU A 79 -20.78 12.22 11.99
CA LEU A 79 -21.91 12.99 12.48
C LEU A 79 -23.07 13.04 11.49
N SER A 80 -22.80 13.19 10.18
CA SER A 80 -23.86 13.14 9.16
C SER A 80 -24.59 11.81 9.13
N ILE A 81 -23.91 10.70 9.44
CA ILE A 81 -24.49 9.37 9.47
C ILE A 81 -25.26 9.14 10.78
N LEU A 82 -24.68 9.50 11.93
CA LEU A 82 -25.18 9.07 13.25
C LEU A 82 -26.04 10.11 13.98
N ALA A 83 -25.69 11.39 13.87
CA ALA A 83 -26.28 12.44 14.69
C ALA A 83 -27.28 13.28 13.91
N TRP A 84 -26.97 13.59 12.66
CA TRP A 84 -27.82 14.42 11.80
C TRP A 84 -28.78 13.60 10.94
N ASP A 85 -28.51 12.30 10.78
CA ASP A 85 -29.28 11.40 9.92
C ASP A 85 -29.53 12.01 8.53
N ASP A 86 -28.43 12.46 7.90
CA ASP A 86 -28.42 13.14 6.60
C ASP A 86 -27.62 12.29 5.58
N PRO A 87 -28.24 11.25 4.99
CA PRO A 87 -27.59 10.40 4.00
C PRO A 87 -27.09 11.15 2.75
N PRO A 88 -27.78 12.17 2.20
CA PRO A 88 -27.26 12.99 1.11
C PRO A 88 -25.93 13.67 1.44
N LEU A 89 -25.83 14.29 2.63
CA LEU A 89 -24.59 14.92 3.08
C LEU A 89 -23.49 13.88 3.29
N ALA A 90 -23.82 12.74 3.92
CA ALA A 90 -22.88 11.66 4.13
C ALA A 90 -22.33 11.10 2.81
N LEU A 91 -23.19 10.95 1.80
CA LEU A 91 -22.81 10.48 0.46
C LEU A 91 -21.87 11.47 -0.23
N TRP A 92 -22.20 12.76 -0.14
CA TRP A 92 -21.35 13.81 -0.69
C TRP A 92 -19.98 13.85 -0.02
N LEU A 93 -19.93 13.82 1.32
CA LEU A 93 -18.69 13.79 2.10
C LEU A 93 -17.85 12.55 1.79
N LEU A 94 -18.48 11.38 1.68
CA LEU A 94 -17.79 10.14 1.32
C LEU A 94 -17.16 10.23 -0.08
N GLY A 95 -17.89 10.81 -1.05
CA GLY A 95 -17.36 11.09 -2.39
C GLY A 95 -16.17 12.05 -2.37
N VAL A 96 -16.28 13.15 -1.61
CA VAL A 96 -15.18 14.13 -1.45
C VAL A 96 -13.93 13.47 -0.85
N LEU A 97 -14.08 12.62 0.16
CA LEU A 97 -12.97 11.91 0.80
C LEU A 97 -12.25 10.98 -0.20
N VAL A 98 -13.01 10.21 -0.98
CA VAL A 98 -12.45 9.30 -2.01
C VAL A 98 -11.75 10.07 -3.13
N VAL A 99 -12.37 11.15 -3.63
CA VAL A 99 -11.78 11.96 -4.71
C VAL A 99 -10.53 12.69 -4.23
N SER A 100 -10.52 13.15 -2.97
CA SER A 100 -9.37 13.83 -2.38
C SER A 100 -8.13 12.93 -2.33
N ASP A 101 -8.30 11.64 -1.99
CA ASP A 101 -7.22 10.64 -1.99
C ASP A 101 -6.68 10.30 -3.38
N TRP A 102 -7.59 10.27 -4.36
CA TRP A 102 -7.12 10.10 -5.73
C TRP A 102 -6.36 11.33 -6.21
N LEU A 103 -6.81 12.53 -5.82
CA LEU A 103 -6.24 13.79 -6.26
C LEU A 103 -4.86 14.04 -5.62
N ASP A 104 -4.70 13.87 -4.31
CA ASP A 104 -3.40 14.04 -3.64
C ASP A 104 -2.35 13.03 -4.14
N GLY A 105 -2.74 11.77 -4.37
CA GLY A 105 -1.87 10.75 -4.93
C GLY A 105 -1.42 11.07 -6.36
N LYS A 106 -2.28 11.71 -7.16
CA LYS A 106 -1.94 12.15 -8.52
C LYS A 106 -1.03 13.39 -8.48
N ILE A 107 -1.34 14.36 -7.63
CA ILE A 107 -0.59 15.59 -7.39
C ILE A 107 0.84 15.27 -6.92
N ALA A 108 0.99 14.37 -5.95
CA ALA A 108 2.29 13.96 -5.41
C ALA A 108 3.18 13.31 -6.48
N ARG A 109 2.59 12.52 -7.39
CA ARG A 109 3.32 11.89 -8.51
C ARG A 109 3.71 12.90 -9.59
N LEU A 110 2.86 13.89 -9.87
CA LEU A 110 3.11 14.90 -10.89
C LEU A 110 4.19 15.90 -10.47
N TRP A 111 4.22 16.29 -9.19
CA TRP A 111 5.15 17.32 -8.70
C TRP A 111 6.40 16.78 -8.02
N ASN A 112 6.58 15.46 -7.90
CA ASN A 112 7.69 14.83 -7.16
C ASN A 112 7.86 15.36 -5.72
N MET A 113 6.82 16.02 -5.19
CA MET A 113 6.80 16.58 -3.85
C MET A 113 6.31 15.51 -2.88
N ARG A 114 7.25 14.79 -2.25
CA ARG A 114 6.97 13.92 -1.11
C ARG A 114 7.42 14.62 0.16
N SER A 115 6.54 14.71 1.15
CA SER A 115 6.88 15.17 2.49
C SER A 115 6.91 13.98 3.46
N THR A 116 7.87 13.97 4.37
CA THR A 116 8.01 12.93 5.41
C THR A 116 6.79 12.86 6.34
N TRP A 117 6.08 13.98 6.50
CA TRP A 117 4.87 14.07 7.30
C TRP A 117 3.64 13.49 6.59
N GLY A 118 3.47 13.77 5.29
CA GLY A 118 2.39 13.21 4.49
C GLY A 118 2.46 11.68 4.43
N GLU A 119 3.66 11.13 4.25
CA GLU A 119 3.88 9.66 4.21
C GLU A 119 3.41 8.93 5.48
N ARG A 120 3.38 9.61 6.64
CA ARG A 120 2.92 9.03 7.91
C ARG A 120 1.45 9.33 8.19
N LEU A 121 0.94 10.48 7.77
CA LEU A 121 -0.43 10.89 8.04
C LEU A 121 -1.44 10.17 7.14
N ASP A 122 -1.10 9.91 5.88
CA ASP A 122 -2.02 9.26 4.93
C ASP A 122 -2.47 7.86 5.41
N PRO A 123 -1.56 6.94 5.82
CA PRO A 123 -1.98 5.62 6.31
C PRO A 123 -2.82 5.67 7.58
N ILE A 124 -2.64 6.71 8.41
CA ILE A 124 -3.42 6.89 9.63
C ILE A 124 -4.83 7.35 9.27
N ALA A 125 -4.96 8.38 8.44
CA ALA A 125 -6.25 8.90 7.99
C ALA A 125 -7.06 7.81 7.28
N ASP A 126 -6.41 7.01 6.44
CA ASP A 126 -7.05 5.89 5.76
C ASP A 126 -7.52 4.81 6.72
N ARG A 127 -6.71 4.45 7.72
CA ARG A 127 -7.14 3.48 8.74
C ARG A 127 -8.29 3.98 9.58
N ILE A 128 -8.31 5.27 9.92
CA ILE A 128 -9.44 5.87 10.62
C ILE A 128 -10.69 5.80 9.74
N LEU A 129 -10.62 6.19 8.46
CA LEU A 129 -11.77 6.18 7.55
C LEU A 129 -12.32 4.75 7.36
N VAL A 130 -11.45 3.79 7.04
CA VAL A 130 -11.82 2.39 6.80
C VAL A 130 -12.43 1.73 8.04
N ALA A 131 -12.07 2.18 9.25
CA ALA A 131 -12.71 1.71 10.49
C ALA A 131 -14.00 2.47 10.82
N ALA A 132 -13.98 3.80 10.71
CA ALA A 132 -15.08 4.66 11.16
C ALA A 132 -16.34 4.49 10.30
N VAL A 133 -16.20 4.36 8.98
CA VAL A 133 -17.37 4.30 8.08
C VAL A 133 -18.19 3.02 8.30
N PRO A 134 -17.63 1.79 8.25
CA PRO A 134 -18.41 0.58 8.51
C PRO A 134 -19.02 0.55 9.92
N VAL A 135 -18.29 1.03 10.94
CA VAL A 135 -18.80 1.12 12.31
C VAL A 135 -20.00 2.06 12.37
N SER A 136 -19.91 3.24 11.76
CA SER A 136 -21.01 4.20 11.73
C SER A 136 -22.23 3.65 11.00
N PHE A 137 -22.02 2.95 9.88
CA PHE A 137 -23.11 2.28 9.15
C PHE A 137 -23.78 1.19 10.00
N ALA A 138 -23.01 0.44 10.78
CA ALA A 138 -23.57 -0.60 11.64
C ALA A 138 -24.37 -0.01 12.82
N VAL A 139 -23.92 1.09 13.39
CA VAL A 139 -24.63 1.79 14.47
C VAL A 139 -25.89 2.47 13.94
N ALA A 140 -25.85 3.04 12.73
CA ALA A 140 -27.02 3.60 12.05
C ALA A 140 -28.02 2.54 11.58
N GLY A 141 -27.64 1.25 11.58
CA GLY A 141 -28.49 0.15 11.12
C GLY A 141 -28.48 -0.09 9.61
N TYR A 142 -27.62 0.58 8.85
CA TYR A 142 -27.46 0.37 7.40
C TYR A 142 -26.81 -0.98 7.06
N ILE A 143 -25.98 -1.51 7.96
CA ILE A 143 -25.40 -2.85 7.80
C ILE A 143 -25.49 -3.62 9.12
N PRO A 144 -25.61 -4.95 9.09
CA PRO A 144 -25.64 -5.73 10.31
C PRO A 144 -24.27 -5.75 11.01
N VAL A 145 -24.27 -5.63 12.34
CA VAL A 145 -23.05 -5.51 13.19
C VAL A 145 -22.05 -6.64 12.96
N TRP A 146 -22.50 -7.86 12.66
CA TRP A 146 -21.62 -9.00 12.43
C TRP A 146 -20.67 -8.78 11.24
N ILE A 147 -21.03 -7.97 10.25
CA ILE A 147 -20.16 -7.64 9.11
C ILE A 147 -18.93 -6.89 9.60
N VAL A 148 -19.12 -5.87 10.45
CA VAL A 148 -18.02 -5.10 11.04
C VAL A 148 -17.12 -6.01 11.88
N VAL A 149 -17.72 -6.93 12.65
CA VAL A 149 -16.96 -7.93 13.42
C VAL A 149 -16.09 -8.79 12.51
N VAL A 150 -16.60 -9.26 11.37
CA VAL A 150 -15.83 -10.05 10.40
C VAL A 150 -14.68 -9.24 9.80
N LEU A 151 -14.92 -7.97 9.43
CA LEU A 151 -13.89 -7.09 8.89
C LEU A 151 -12.73 -6.90 9.89
N ILE A 152 -13.05 -6.59 11.15
CA ILE A 152 -12.06 -6.40 12.22
C ILE A 152 -11.33 -7.72 12.52
N ALA A 153 -12.07 -8.82 12.68
CA ALA A 153 -11.49 -10.13 12.96
C ALA A 153 -10.50 -10.55 11.88
N ARG A 154 -10.81 -10.27 10.62
CA ARG A 154 -9.91 -10.55 9.49
C ARG A 154 -8.65 -9.68 9.53
N ASP A 155 -8.75 -8.38 9.80
CA ASP A 155 -7.57 -7.50 9.89
C ASP A 155 -6.63 -7.94 11.02
N LEU A 156 -7.19 -8.32 12.18
CA LEU A 156 -6.44 -8.89 13.30
C LEU A 156 -5.77 -10.22 12.92
N LEU A 157 -6.52 -11.10 12.25
CA LEU A 157 -6.04 -12.39 11.80
C LEU A 157 -4.88 -12.25 10.80
N LEU A 158 -4.97 -11.34 9.82
CA LEU A 158 -3.85 -11.08 8.92
C LEU A 158 -2.65 -10.52 9.67
N THR A 159 -2.88 -9.54 10.56
CA THR A 159 -1.81 -8.96 11.38
C THR A 159 -1.10 -10.03 12.21
N ALA A 160 -1.84 -11.01 12.74
CA ALA A 160 -1.28 -12.14 13.45
C ALA A 160 -0.45 -13.10 12.57
N THR A 161 -0.68 -13.15 11.26
CA THR A 161 0.15 -13.95 10.34
C THR A 161 1.50 -13.28 10.04
N LEU A 162 1.60 -11.95 10.02
CA LEU A 162 2.82 -11.21 9.63
C LEU A 162 4.09 -11.65 10.38
N PRO A 163 4.08 -11.86 11.71
CA PRO A 163 5.26 -12.35 12.43
C PRO A 163 5.80 -13.69 11.92
N VAL A 164 4.93 -14.57 11.42
CA VAL A 164 5.32 -15.89 10.87
C VAL A 164 6.20 -15.72 9.64
N TYR A 165 5.79 -14.81 8.74
CA TYR A 165 6.49 -14.45 7.52
C TYR A 165 7.80 -13.71 7.83
N ARG A 166 7.74 -12.68 8.69
CA ARG A 166 8.92 -11.88 9.08
C ARG A 166 10.05 -12.72 9.69
N ARG A 167 9.73 -13.65 10.61
CA ARG A 167 10.73 -14.54 11.23
C ARG A 167 11.43 -15.49 10.24
N ARG A 168 10.87 -15.65 9.03
CA ARG A 168 11.40 -16.51 7.96
C ARG A 168 11.95 -15.72 6.79
N GLY A 169 11.84 -14.38 6.82
CA GLY A 169 12.27 -13.50 5.74
C GLY A 169 11.53 -13.76 4.43
N LEU A 170 10.25 -14.10 4.54
CA LEU A 170 9.32 -14.24 3.43
C LEU A 170 8.29 -13.11 3.52
N ASP A 171 7.70 -12.77 2.38
CA ASP A 171 6.59 -11.81 2.31
C ASP A 171 5.28 -12.54 1.96
N PRO A 172 4.14 -12.12 2.54
CA PRO A 172 2.85 -12.69 2.20
C PRO A 172 2.46 -12.31 0.76
N GLU A 173 2.05 -13.31 -0.02
CA GLU A 173 1.62 -13.10 -1.41
C GLU A 173 0.15 -12.64 -1.45
N VAL A 174 -0.12 -11.57 -2.19
CA VAL A 174 -1.47 -11.00 -2.25
C VAL A 174 -2.37 -11.80 -3.18
N THR A 175 -3.41 -12.42 -2.63
CA THR A 175 -4.38 -13.19 -3.41
C THR A 175 -5.32 -12.30 -4.25
N TYR A 176 -5.60 -12.70 -5.50
CA TYR A 176 -6.59 -12.03 -6.36
C TYR A 176 -7.97 -11.96 -5.72
N LEU A 177 -8.34 -12.99 -4.96
CA LEU A 177 -9.59 -13.03 -4.22
C LEU A 177 -9.69 -11.91 -3.18
N GLY A 178 -8.58 -11.61 -2.49
CA GLY A 178 -8.52 -10.49 -1.55
C GLY A 178 -8.70 -9.14 -2.26
N LYS A 179 -8.12 -8.98 -3.45
CA LYS A 179 -8.32 -7.76 -4.26
C LYS A 179 -9.78 -7.59 -4.71
N ALA A 180 -10.41 -8.67 -5.18
CA ALA A 180 -11.82 -8.66 -5.56
C ALA A 180 -12.73 -8.35 -4.37
N ALA A 181 -12.44 -8.93 -3.19
CA ALA A 181 -13.17 -8.64 -1.96
C ALA A 181 -13.08 -7.16 -1.58
N THR A 182 -11.88 -6.58 -1.57
CA THR A 182 -11.69 -5.16 -1.29
C THR A 182 -12.42 -4.28 -2.30
N PHE A 183 -12.38 -4.62 -3.59
CA PHE A 183 -13.10 -3.88 -4.62
C PHE A 183 -14.62 -3.90 -4.41
N ALA A 184 -15.18 -5.06 -4.09
CA ALA A 184 -16.60 -5.19 -3.78
C ALA A 184 -17.00 -4.38 -2.53
N LEU A 185 -16.21 -4.48 -1.46
CA LEU A 185 -16.45 -3.72 -0.22
C LEU A 185 -16.31 -2.21 -0.42
N PHE A 186 -15.34 -1.78 -1.22
CA PHE A 186 -15.12 -0.37 -1.52
C PHE A 186 -16.36 0.28 -2.17
N TRP A 187 -16.99 -0.42 -3.12
CA TRP A 187 -18.20 0.07 -3.78
C TRP A 187 -19.47 -0.13 -2.96
N SER A 188 -19.49 -1.07 -2.02
CA SER A 188 -20.69 -1.40 -1.25
C SER A 188 -21.25 -0.21 -0.46
N LEU A 189 -20.41 0.50 0.30
CA LEU A 189 -20.87 1.54 1.24
C LEU A 189 -21.43 2.78 0.52
N PRO A 190 -20.78 3.35 -0.52
CA PRO A 190 -21.36 4.43 -1.29
C PRO A 190 -22.69 4.03 -1.98
N LEU A 191 -22.77 2.80 -2.49
CA LEU A 191 -23.96 2.29 -3.17
C LEU A 191 -25.16 2.11 -2.23
N LEU A 192 -24.92 1.59 -1.02
CA LEU A 192 -25.94 1.51 0.04
C LEU A 192 -26.46 2.91 0.40
N LEU A 193 -25.53 3.85 0.59
CA LEU A 193 -25.88 5.20 0.99
C LEU A 193 -26.64 5.96 -0.12
N THR A 194 -26.48 5.58 -1.39
CA THR A 194 -27.24 6.16 -2.50
C THR A 194 -28.73 5.82 -2.43
N GLY A 195 -29.08 4.63 -1.92
CA GLY A 195 -30.47 4.24 -1.65
C GLY A 195 -31.13 5.14 -0.61
N HIS A 196 -30.43 5.34 0.51
CA HIS A 196 -30.92 6.18 1.62
C HIS A 196 -30.91 7.68 1.30
N ALA A 197 -30.07 8.14 0.37
CA ALA A 197 -29.99 9.55 -0.03
C ALA A 197 -31.15 10.03 -0.92
N GLY A 198 -32.13 9.18 -1.24
CA GLY A 198 -33.30 9.58 -2.03
C GLY A 198 -32.99 9.93 -3.49
N VAL A 199 -31.85 9.48 -4.01
CA VAL A 199 -31.45 9.68 -5.41
C VAL A 199 -32.41 8.91 -6.32
N PRO A 200 -32.85 9.47 -7.47
CA PRO A 200 -33.67 8.73 -8.44
C PRO A 200 -32.98 7.42 -8.87
N GLY A 201 -33.66 6.29 -8.69
CA GLY A 201 -33.08 4.96 -8.93
C GLY A 201 -32.23 4.40 -7.78
N GLY A 202 -32.17 5.07 -6.63
CA GLY A 202 -31.39 4.71 -5.44
C GLY A 202 -31.59 3.26 -4.98
N GLN A 203 -32.81 2.74 -5.02
CA GLN A 203 -33.12 1.36 -4.62
C GLN A 203 -32.35 0.30 -5.42
N ALA A 204 -32.10 0.55 -6.72
CA ALA A 204 -31.32 -0.36 -7.53
C ALA A 204 -29.83 -0.33 -7.11
N PHE A 205 -29.30 0.84 -6.80
CA PHE A 205 -27.95 0.99 -6.28
C PHE A 205 -27.80 0.35 -4.90
N GLU A 206 -28.80 0.50 -4.04
CA GLU A 206 -28.86 -0.12 -2.71
C GLU A 206 -28.77 -1.65 -2.81
N LEU A 207 -29.59 -2.27 -3.66
CA LEU A 207 -29.56 -3.73 -3.88
C LEU A 207 -28.20 -4.22 -4.39
N VAL A 208 -27.60 -3.48 -5.32
CA VAL A 208 -26.24 -3.79 -5.81
C VAL A 208 -25.22 -3.59 -4.70
N GLY A 209 -25.37 -2.55 -3.89
CA GLY A 209 -24.53 -2.25 -2.73
C GLY A 209 -24.57 -3.37 -1.69
N GLU A 210 -25.77 -3.86 -1.36
CA GLU A 210 -25.97 -5.01 -0.48
C GLU A 210 -25.32 -6.27 -1.06
N ALA A 211 -25.58 -6.58 -2.33
CA ALA A 211 -24.96 -7.73 -2.98
C ALA A 211 -23.42 -7.64 -2.92
N CYS A 212 -22.85 -6.49 -3.25
CA CYS A 212 -21.42 -6.21 -3.13
C CYS A 212 -20.92 -6.35 -1.69
N LEU A 213 -21.70 -5.92 -0.70
CA LEU A 213 -21.36 -6.06 0.72
C LEU A 213 -21.27 -7.54 1.12
N TYR A 214 -22.33 -8.32 0.91
CA TYR A 214 -22.38 -9.72 1.33
C TYR A 214 -21.35 -10.58 0.57
N TRP A 215 -21.26 -10.43 -0.75
CA TRP A 215 -20.24 -11.11 -1.54
C TRP A 215 -18.83 -10.65 -1.14
N GLY A 216 -18.63 -9.35 -0.96
CA GLY A 216 -17.37 -8.76 -0.54
C GLY A 216 -16.90 -9.34 0.79
N VAL A 217 -17.76 -9.36 1.81
CA VAL A 217 -17.46 -9.95 3.13
C VAL A 217 -17.17 -11.45 3.02
N GLY A 218 -17.95 -12.20 2.23
CA GLY A 218 -17.72 -13.62 2.01
C GLY A 218 -16.34 -13.90 1.38
N LEU A 219 -15.98 -13.17 0.33
CA LEU A 219 -14.67 -13.25 -0.30
C LEU A 219 -13.55 -12.80 0.64
N TYR A 220 -13.82 -11.79 1.48
CA TYR A 220 -12.86 -11.24 2.44
C TYR A 220 -12.53 -12.26 3.53
N ALA A 221 -13.55 -12.95 4.07
CA ALA A 221 -13.41 -14.02 5.03
C ALA A 221 -12.68 -15.24 4.43
N TRP A 222 -13.07 -15.64 3.21
CA TRP A 222 -12.41 -16.75 2.51
C TRP A 222 -10.93 -16.46 2.25
N SER A 223 -10.61 -15.26 1.77
CA SER A 223 -9.24 -14.80 1.58
C SER A 223 -8.46 -14.86 2.89
N GLY A 224 -9.04 -14.41 4.01
CA GLY A 224 -8.45 -14.52 5.34
C GLY A 224 -8.08 -15.96 5.72
N GLY A 225 -8.99 -16.92 5.47
CA GLY A 225 -8.72 -18.35 5.67
C GLY A 225 -7.53 -18.86 4.86
N ILE A 226 -7.38 -18.42 3.60
CA ILE A 226 -6.23 -18.77 2.75
C ILE A 226 -4.93 -18.26 3.38
N TYR A 227 -4.89 -17.01 3.86
CA TYR A 227 -3.66 -16.46 4.47
C TYR A 227 -3.26 -17.23 5.74
N VAL A 228 -4.21 -17.61 6.59
CA VAL A 228 -3.92 -18.43 7.78
C VAL A 228 -3.38 -19.81 7.38
N TRP A 229 -4.00 -20.43 6.38
CA TRP A 229 -3.54 -21.72 5.88
C TRP A 229 -2.12 -21.64 5.30
N GLN A 230 -1.83 -20.62 4.49
CA GLN A 230 -0.50 -20.35 3.94
C GLN A 230 0.52 -20.12 5.06
N ALA A 231 0.21 -19.26 6.03
CA ALA A 231 1.06 -18.98 7.18
C ALA A 231 1.34 -20.26 7.98
N SER A 232 0.32 -21.09 8.21
CA SER A 232 0.43 -22.36 8.95
C SER A 232 1.25 -23.41 8.19
N ARG A 233 1.19 -23.42 6.85
CA ARG A 233 2.05 -24.28 6.02
C ARG A 233 3.50 -23.81 6.06
N ILE A 234 3.74 -22.51 5.90
CA ILE A 234 5.08 -21.91 5.98
C ILE A 234 5.68 -22.12 7.37
N ALA A 235 4.86 -21.99 8.43
CA ALA A 235 5.30 -22.21 9.79
C ALA A 235 5.86 -23.62 10.02
N ARG A 236 5.23 -24.62 9.40
CA ARG A 236 5.62 -26.05 9.48
C ARG A 236 6.75 -26.42 8.52
N ALA A 237 6.80 -25.81 7.33
CA ALA A 237 7.74 -26.19 6.27
C ALA A 237 9.10 -25.47 6.36
N VAL A 238 9.11 -24.23 6.85
CA VAL A 238 10.31 -23.37 6.84
C VAL A 238 10.73 -23.08 8.27
N ARG A 239 11.99 -23.35 8.62
CA ARG A 239 12.53 -23.00 9.95
C ARG A 239 12.72 -21.49 10.07
N PRO A 240 12.49 -20.89 11.25
CA PRO A 240 12.83 -19.48 11.50
C PRO A 240 14.31 -19.22 11.20
N ARG A 241 14.64 -18.04 10.67
CA ARG A 241 16.04 -17.62 10.56
C ARG A 241 16.59 -17.52 11.99
N GLY A 242 17.59 -18.34 12.30
CA GLY A 242 18.34 -18.21 13.55
C GLY A 242 18.99 -16.84 13.57
N VAL A 243 18.83 -16.11 14.67
CA VAL A 243 19.61 -14.90 14.94
C VAL A 243 21.07 -15.37 14.97
N ARG A 244 21.86 -15.06 13.92
CA ARG A 244 23.31 -15.22 14.04
C ARG A 244 23.74 -14.26 15.12
N SER A 245 24.10 -14.80 16.27
CA SER A 245 24.93 -14.10 17.26
C SER A 245 26.06 -13.44 16.49
N ALA A 246 26.21 -12.13 16.69
CA ALA A 246 27.31 -11.35 16.16
C ALA A 246 28.62 -12.12 16.37
N ASP A 247 29.51 -12.02 15.37
CA ASP A 247 30.91 -12.40 15.45
C ASP A 247 31.48 -12.00 16.82
N VAL A 248 31.60 -12.98 17.71
CA VAL A 248 32.58 -12.94 18.78
C VAL A 248 33.91 -13.15 18.07
N GLY A 249 34.44 -12.06 17.51
CA GLY A 249 35.83 -12.00 17.11
C GLY A 249 36.67 -12.24 18.35
N ALA A 250 37.06 -13.50 18.55
CA ALA A 250 38.09 -13.85 19.49
C ALA A 250 39.35 -13.07 19.07
N PRO A 251 39.99 -12.32 19.98
CA PRO A 251 41.32 -11.80 19.70
C PRO A 251 42.26 -13.01 19.60
N ASP A 252 42.82 -13.22 18.40
CA ASP A 252 43.85 -14.22 18.16
C ASP A 252 45.00 -14.04 19.16
N GLY A 253 45.45 -15.17 19.70
CA GLY A 253 46.39 -15.28 20.80
C GLY A 253 47.77 -14.69 20.54
N VAL A 254 48.38 -14.31 21.65
CA VAL A 254 49.82 -13.98 21.85
C VAL A 254 50.68 -15.20 21.59
#